data_AF-A0ABD0XNX9-F1
#
_entry.id   AF-A0ABD0XNX9-F1
#
_cell.length_a   1.000
_cell.length_b   1.000
_cell.length_c   1.000
_cell.angle_alpha   90.00
_cell.angle_beta   90.00
_cell.angle_gamma   90.00
#
_symmetry.space_group_name_H-M   'P 1'
#
loop_
_entity.id
_entity.type
_entity.pdbx_description
1 polymer ?
#
loop_
_entity_poly.entity_id
_entity_poly.type
_entity_poly.pdbx_seq_one_letter_code
_entity_poly.pdbx_strand_id
1 'polypeptide(L)'
;MSMYQVKPIVGGDIKIELPTCMYKLPNVHVPESASGCPEKTLKNRGTEVDPVIRALEVRQDDIMRRLYELKAAVDGLAKTVTTPDADLDQTVTSLSESPTATAFRGTSDLDSLLGKDLGALRDIVINANPAQPPLTLLVLHAMLCQRYRMLSNIHVHSSVSEVPARLLSCLGVNHADSYVRQRFQLGFTLIWKDVPKLQMKFSIQNMCPIEGESNVARFLFRLLAPYPSDPALATLVDSLVDTAFFQLAEDRPGHLHSS
;
A
#
# COMPACT_ATOMS: atom_id res chain seq x y z
N MET A 1 39.03 -11.24 -32.74
CA MET A 1 38.08 -12.20 -32.15
C MET A 1 36.73 -11.97 -32.80
N SER A 2 36.26 -12.88 -33.65
CA SER A 2 34.98 -12.77 -34.36
C SER A 2 33.90 -13.43 -33.51
N MET A 3 32.92 -12.65 -33.01
CA MET A 3 31.80 -13.19 -32.26
C MET A 3 30.80 -13.88 -33.18
N TYR A 4 30.17 -14.95 -32.68
CA TYR A 4 29.19 -15.77 -33.40
C TYR A 4 28.05 -14.92 -33.95
N GLN A 5 27.95 -14.86 -35.27
CA GLN A 5 26.86 -14.19 -35.96
C GLN A 5 25.71 -15.19 -36.16
N VAL A 6 24.64 -15.03 -35.39
CA VAL A 6 23.44 -15.87 -35.49
C VAL A 6 22.61 -15.39 -36.69
N LYS A 7 22.24 -16.33 -37.57
CA LYS A 7 21.38 -16.02 -38.72
C LYS A 7 19.96 -15.70 -38.21
N PRO A 8 19.33 -14.61 -38.69
CA PRO A 8 17.95 -14.31 -38.33
C PRO A 8 17.02 -15.44 -38.81
N ILE A 9 16.11 -15.86 -37.93
CA ILE A 9 15.21 -17.02 -38.11
C ILE A 9 14.13 -16.74 -39.17
N VAL A 10 13.91 -15.47 -39.51
CA VAL A 10 12.93 -15.06 -40.53
C VAL A 10 13.69 -14.47 -41.71
N GLY A 11 13.67 -15.18 -42.83
CA GLY A 11 14.16 -14.66 -44.11
C GLY A 11 13.29 -13.48 -44.52
N GLY A 12 13.93 -12.36 -44.85
CA GLY A 12 13.25 -11.18 -45.39
C GLY A 12 12.69 -11.47 -46.77
N ASP A 13 11.46 -11.99 -46.83
CA ASP A 13 10.39 -11.53 -47.72
C ASP A 13 9.12 -12.34 -47.41
N ILE A 14 8.38 -11.95 -46.37
CA ILE A 14 7.01 -12.44 -46.18
C ILE A 14 6.11 -11.31 -46.66
N LYS A 15 5.53 -11.45 -47.86
CA LYS A 15 4.45 -10.58 -48.32
C LYS A 15 3.18 -10.91 -47.55
N ILE A 16 2.97 -10.19 -46.45
CA ILE A 16 1.75 -10.27 -45.67
C ILE A 16 0.76 -9.27 -46.30
N GLU A 17 -0.27 -9.78 -46.97
CA GLU A 17 -1.40 -8.95 -47.39
C GLU A 17 -2.23 -8.59 -46.16
N LEU A 18 -2.11 -7.35 -45.72
CA LEU A 18 -2.86 -6.81 -44.60
C LEU A 18 -4.29 -6.46 -45.06
N PRO A 19 -5.34 -6.86 -44.32
CA PRO A 19 -6.69 -6.41 -44.61
C PRO A 19 -6.78 -4.89 -44.44
N THR A 20 -7.41 -4.19 -45.39
CA THR A 20 -7.53 -2.71 -45.33
C THR A 20 -8.44 -2.21 -44.19
N CYS A 21 -9.19 -3.10 -43.53
CA CYS A 21 -9.98 -2.77 -42.35
C CYS A 21 -10.23 -4.04 -41.51
N MET A 22 -9.89 -4.02 -40.21
CA MET A 22 -10.05 -5.18 -39.32
C MET A 22 -11.51 -5.46 -38.91
N TYR A 23 -12.40 -4.47 -38.91
CA TYR A 23 -13.82 -4.64 -38.57
C TYR A 23 -14.68 -3.61 -39.32
N LYS A 24 -15.67 -4.07 -40.09
CA LYS A 24 -16.66 -3.19 -40.74
C LYS A 24 -17.94 -3.18 -39.92
N LEU A 25 -18.20 -2.08 -39.22
CA LEU A 25 -19.44 -1.89 -38.47
C LEU A 25 -20.58 -1.43 -39.38
N PRO A 26 -21.82 -1.92 -39.18
CA PRO A 26 -22.99 -1.40 -39.88
C PRO A 26 -23.21 0.07 -39.54
N ASN A 27 -23.47 0.90 -40.56
CA ASN A 27 -23.76 2.31 -40.36
C ASN A 27 -25.20 2.47 -39.85
N VAL A 28 -25.34 2.77 -38.55
CA VAL A 28 -26.63 2.94 -37.86
C VAL A 28 -27.35 4.26 -38.20
N HIS A 29 -26.75 5.11 -39.04
CA HIS A 29 -27.33 6.38 -39.48
C HIS A 29 -27.82 6.36 -40.94
N VAL A 30 -27.71 5.24 -41.64
CA VAL A 30 -28.20 5.12 -43.02
C VAL A 30 -29.66 4.65 -42.98
N PRO A 31 -30.63 5.47 -43.46
CA PRO A 31 -31.99 5.01 -43.63
C PRO A 31 -32.02 3.87 -44.67
N GLU A 32 -32.68 2.77 -44.32
CA GLU A 32 -32.87 1.58 -45.15
C GLU A 32 -33.46 1.96 -46.52
N SER A 33 -32.60 2.11 -47.52
CA SER A 33 -33.02 2.10 -48.93
C SER A 33 -31.81 1.95 -49.85
N ALA A 34 -31.12 0.81 -49.73
CA ALA A 34 -30.46 0.17 -50.87
C ALA A 34 -30.01 -1.26 -50.56
N SER A 35 -30.90 -2.22 -50.85
CA SER A 35 -30.61 -3.56 -51.41
C SER A 35 -29.84 -4.57 -50.52
N GLY A 36 -30.39 -5.72 -50.09
CA GLY A 36 -31.57 -6.44 -50.58
C GLY A 36 -32.17 -7.43 -49.56
N CYS A 37 -33.48 -7.62 -49.75
CA CYS A 37 -34.52 -8.35 -49.02
C CYS A 37 -34.26 -9.84 -48.67
N PRO A 38 -35.14 -10.55 -47.92
CA PRO A 38 -36.49 -10.15 -47.46
C PRO A 38 -36.83 -10.39 -45.98
N GLU A 39 -37.50 -9.39 -45.39
CA GLU A 39 -38.87 -9.50 -44.89
C GLU A 39 -39.25 -10.72 -44.01
N LYS A 40 -39.26 -10.53 -42.68
CA LYS A 40 -40.32 -11.06 -41.81
C LYS A 40 -40.73 -10.05 -40.73
N THR A 41 -41.72 -9.26 -41.11
CA THR A 41 -42.93 -8.99 -40.31
C THR A 41 -42.77 -8.19 -39.02
N LEU A 42 -42.94 -6.86 -39.14
CA LEU A 42 -43.60 -6.07 -38.11
C LEU A 42 -45.00 -6.65 -37.86
N LYS A 43 -45.23 -7.22 -36.68
CA LYS A 43 -46.58 -7.34 -36.10
C LYS A 43 -46.59 -6.61 -34.77
N ASN A 44 -47.36 -5.53 -34.73
CA ASN A 44 -47.78 -4.83 -33.54
C ASN A 44 -48.25 -5.81 -32.45
N ARG A 45 -47.57 -5.82 -31.30
CA ARG A 45 -48.16 -6.24 -30.02
C ARG A 45 -47.45 -5.47 -28.90
N GLY A 46 -48.22 -5.09 -27.90
CA GLY A 46 -47.93 -4.01 -26.95
C GLY A 46 -46.58 -4.07 -26.26
N THR A 47 -46.23 -2.93 -25.68
CA THR A 47 -45.13 -2.59 -24.78
C THR A 47 -44.71 -3.72 -23.81
N GLU A 48 -44.13 -4.80 -24.31
CA GLU A 48 -43.44 -5.80 -23.52
C GLU A 48 -41.99 -5.33 -23.42
N VAL A 49 -41.74 -4.54 -22.37
CA VAL A 49 -40.39 -4.23 -21.91
C VAL A 49 -39.65 -5.57 -21.77
N ASP A 50 -38.52 -5.68 -22.49
CA ASP A 50 -37.63 -6.85 -22.48
C ASP A 50 -37.48 -7.38 -21.03
N PRO A 51 -37.70 -8.69 -20.78
CA PRO A 51 -37.58 -9.27 -19.44
C PRO A 51 -36.25 -8.92 -18.76
N VAL A 52 -35.17 -8.71 -19.52
CA VAL A 52 -33.88 -8.26 -18.99
C VAL A 52 -33.95 -6.85 -18.42
N ILE A 53 -34.65 -5.92 -19.10
CA ILE A 53 -34.81 -4.53 -18.64
C ILE A 53 -35.66 -4.47 -17.37
N ARG A 54 -36.73 -5.28 -17.28
CA ARG A 54 -37.55 -5.37 -16.06
C ARG A 54 -36.77 -5.95 -14.88
N ALA A 55 -35.94 -6.97 -15.12
CA ALA A 55 -35.08 -7.53 -14.07
C ALA A 55 -34.05 -6.51 -13.56
N LEU A 56 -33.55 -5.64 -14.45
CA LEU A 56 -32.66 -4.54 -14.08
C LEU A 56 -33.36 -3.48 -13.24
N GLU A 57 -34.58 -3.09 -13.61
CA GLU A 57 -35.41 -2.12 -12.87
C GLU A 57 -35.68 -2.61 -11.44
N VAL A 58 -36.12 -3.87 -11.29
CA VAL A 58 -36.36 -4.49 -9.97
C VAL A 58 -35.09 -4.52 -9.12
N ARG A 59 -33.94 -4.81 -9.73
CA ARG A 59 -32.65 -4.83 -9.02
C ARG A 59 -32.25 -3.42 -8.56
N GLN A 60 -32.49 -2.40 -9.38
CA GLN A 60 -32.21 -1.01 -9.02
C GLN A 60 -33.11 -0.54 -7.87
N ASP A 61 -34.39 -0.89 -7.88
CA ASP A 61 -35.31 -0.58 -6.79
C ASP A 61 -34.92 -1.24 -5.46
N ASP A 62 -34.46 -2.49 -5.50
CA ASP A 62 -33.99 -3.20 -4.31
C ASP A 62 -32.71 -2.56 -3.74
N ILE A 63 -31.78 -2.13 -4.61
CA ILE A 63 -30.58 -1.40 -4.19
C ILE A 63 -30.96 -0.06 -3.55
N MET A 64 -31.87 0.70 -4.15
CA MET A 64 -32.32 1.98 -3.62
C MET A 64 -32.96 1.82 -2.24
N ARG A 65 -33.78 0.78 -2.05
CA ARG A 65 -34.39 0.47 -0.74
C ARG A 65 -33.34 0.19 0.32
N ARG A 66 -32.36 -0.66 0.02
CA ARG A 66 -31.25 -0.99 0.95
C ARG A 66 -30.43 0.24 1.32
N LEU A 67 -30.20 1.15 0.37
CA LEU A 67 -29.48 2.39 0.65
C LEU A 67 -30.26 3.32 1.58
N TYR A 68 -31.59 3.41 1.44
CA TYR A 68 -32.42 4.18 2.36
C TYR A 68 -32.44 3.58 3.78
N GLU A 69 -32.53 2.26 3.90
CA GLU A 69 -32.46 1.56 5.19
C GLU A 69 -31.11 1.78 5.87
N LEU A 70 -30.01 1.65 5.12
CA LEU A 70 -28.67 1.87 5.64
C LEU A 70 -28.46 3.32 6.09
N LYS A 71 -28.95 4.29 5.31
CA LYS A 71 -28.92 5.70 5.70
C LYS A 71 -29.67 5.93 7.01
N ALA A 72 -30.87 5.36 7.18
CA ALA A 72 -31.63 5.48 8.41
C ALA A 72 -30.91 4.85 9.62
N ALA A 73 -30.24 3.71 9.42
CA ALA A 73 -29.43 3.07 10.46
C ALA A 73 -28.23 3.93 10.87
N VAL A 74 -27.52 4.52 9.90
CA VAL A 74 -26.38 5.43 10.14
C VAL A 74 -26.83 6.70 10.86
N ASP A 75 -27.94 7.31 10.43
CA ASP A 75 -28.51 8.50 11.09
C ASP A 75 -28.97 8.19 12.53
N GLY A 76 -29.50 6.99 12.79
CA GLY A 76 -29.82 6.52 14.13
C GLY A 76 -28.60 6.32 15.02
N LEU A 77 -27.54 5.73 14.46
CA LEU A 77 -26.27 5.56 15.17
C LEU A 77 -25.59 6.90 15.46
N ALA A 78 -25.61 7.85 14.51
CA ALA A 78 -25.05 9.18 14.71
C ALA A 78 -25.70 9.90 15.90
N LYS A 79 -27.03 9.78 16.05
CA LYS A 79 -27.78 10.36 17.17
C LYS A 79 -27.47 9.72 18.53
N THR A 80 -27.14 8.44 18.56
CA THR A 80 -26.75 7.74 19.81
C THR A 80 -25.31 8.01 20.21
N VAL A 81 -24.43 8.31 19.25
CA VAL A 81 -23.04 8.73 19.53
C VAL A 81 -22.95 10.20 19.97
N THR A 82 -23.94 11.03 19.66
CA THR A 82 -23.96 12.46 20.05
C THR A 82 -24.67 12.79 21.36
N THR A 83 -25.23 11.80 22.08
CA THR A 83 -25.68 12.05 23.46
C THR A 83 -24.47 12.06 24.39
N PRO A 84 -24.11 13.20 25.02
CA PRO A 84 -23.05 13.23 26.00
C PRO A 84 -23.59 12.64 27.30
N ASP A 85 -23.22 11.40 27.61
CA ASP A 85 -23.41 10.91 28.98
C ASP A 85 -22.48 11.71 29.90
N ALA A 86 -23.11 12.40 30.83
CA ALA A 86 -22.50 13.20 31.87
C ALA A 86 -21.92 12.27 32.95
N ASP A 87 -20.60 12.26 33.08
CA ASP A 87 -19.83 12.28 34.34
C ASP A 87 -18.42 11.74 34.07
N LEU A 88 -17.46 12.64 33.90
CA LEU A 88 -16.08 12.32 34.28
C LEU A 88 -15.38 13.57 34.82
N ASP A 89 -15.23 13.53 36.14
CA ASP A 89 -14.68 14.53 37.04
C ASP A 89 -13.33 15.09 36.56
N GLN A 90 -13.28 16.40 36.30
CA GLN A 90 -12.05 17.13 36.01
C GLN A 90 -11.37 17.53 37.33
N THR A 91 -10.57 16.62 37.89
CA THR A 91 -9.55 17.02 38.86
C THR A 91 -8.30 17.49 38.12
N VAL A 92 -8.25 18.80 37.91
CA VAL A 92 -7.04 19.58 37.69
C VAL A 92 -6.05 19.27 38.82
N THR A 93 -4.98 18.52 38.51
CA THR A 93 -3.81 18.44 39.38
C THR A 93 -2.59 18.90 38.60
N SER A 94 -2.08 20.00 39.08
CA SER A 94 -0.84 20.69 38.73
C SER A 94 0.40 19.79 38.94
N LEU A 95 1.41 20.02 38.10
CA LEU A 95 2.87 19.87 38.32
C LEU A 95 3.56 18.55 37.92
N SER A 96 4.55 18.73 37.02
CA SER A 96 5.85 18.04 36.99
C SER A 96 5.85 16.55 36.60
N GLU A 97 5.86 16.25 35.29
CA GLU A 97 6.39 14.97 34.80
C GLU A 97 7.28 15.13 33.56
N SER A 98 8.45 14.47 33.64
CA SER A 98 9.47 14.33 32.60
C SER A 98 8.89 13.75 31.29
N PRO A 99 9.25 14.25 30.09
CA PRO A 99 8.51 13.97 28.85
C PRO A 99 8.79 12.61 28.20
N THR A 100 9.52 11.69 28.84
CA THR A 100 10.12 10.54 28.14
C THR A 100 9.36 9.21 28.26
N ALA A 101 8.37 9.05 29.14
CA ALA A 101 7.79 7.72 29.40
C ALA A 101 6.33 7.51 28.91
N THR A 102 5.59 8.57 28.59
CA THR A 102 4.13 8.48 28.31
C THR A 102 3.74 8.67 26.84
N ALA A 103 4.67 9.06 25.96
CA ALA A 103 4.37 9.44 24.58
C ALA A 103 3.85 8.29 23.67
N PHE A 104 4.08 7.02 24.04
CA PHE A 104 3.79 5.87 23.17
C PHE A 104 2.54 5.06 23.56
N ARG A 105 1.74 5.53 24.55
CA ARG A 105 0.63 4.75 25.13
C ARG A 105 -0.71 4.85 24.39
N GLY A 106 -0.83 5.73 23.40
CA GLY A 106 -2.05 5.81 22.59
C GLY A 106 -2.01 4.74 21.51
N THR A 107 -2.83 3.68 21.60
CA THR A 107 -2.99 2.69 20.53
C THR A 107 -3.66 3.37 19.33
N SER A 108 -2.87 3.88 18.39
CA SER A 108 -3.42 4.31 17.11
C SER A 108 -4.01 3.07 16.45
N ASP A 109 -5.31 3.12 16.16
CA ASP A 109 -5.97 2.02 15.49
C ASP A 109 -5.31 1.81 14.13
N LEU A 110 -4.70 0.65 13.92
CA LEU A 110 -3.93 0.34 12.72
C LEU A 110 -4.84 0.35 11.47
N ASP A 111 -6.13 0.06 11.66
CA ASP A 111 -7.17 0.20 10.64
C ASP A 111 -7.44 1.66 10.26
N SER A 112 -7.35 2.58 11.21
CA SER A 112 -7.50 4.02 10.93
C SER A 112 -6.32 4.59 10.16
N LEU A 113 -5.10 4.09 10.39
CA LEU A 113 -3.88 4.58 9.77
C LEU A 113 -3.62 3.97 8.38
N LEU A 114 -3.90 2.67 8.22
CA LEU A 114 -3.51 1.91 7.04
C LEU A 114 -4.73 1.49 6.20
N GLY A 115 -5.93 1.58 6.75
CA GLY A 115 -7.17 1.12 6.13
C GLY A 115 -7.56 -0.30 6.53
N LYS A 116 -8.83 -0.63 6.30
CA LYS A 116 -9.48 -1.89 6.74
C LYS A 116 -9.25 -3.09 5.82
N ASP A 117 -8.72 -2.87 4.62
CA ASP A 117 -8.70 -3.88 3.53
C ASP A 117 -7.36 -4.61 3.35
N LEU A 118 -6.47 -4.56 4.35
CA LEU A 118 -5.08 -5.04 4.21
C LEU A 118 -4.85 -6.51 4.64
N GLY A 119 -5.93 -7.26 4.87
CA GLY A 119 -5.87 -8.65 5.31
C GLY A 119 -5.51 -8.82 6.79
N ALA A 120 -5.46 -10.08 7.24
CA ALA A 120 -5.26 -10.43 8.65
C ALA A 120 -3.86 -10.05 9.19
N LEU A 121 -2.86 -9.93 8.32
CA LEU A 121 -1.50 -9.53 8.64
C LEU A 121 -1.06 -8.45 7.64
N ARG A 122 -0.60 -7.31 8.14
CA ARG A 122 -0.11 -6.22 7.30
C ARG A 122 1.41 -6.34 7.16
N ASP A 123 1.88 -6.76 5.99
CA ASP A 123 3.29 -7.12 5.75
C ASP A 123 4.12 -5.93 5.23
N ILE A 124 5.13 -5.54 6.00
CA ILE A 124 6.16 -4.57 5.65
C ILE A 124 7.37 -5.33 5.12
N VAL A 125 7.73 -5.12 3.85
CA VAL A 125 8.91 -5.70 3.22
C VAL A 125 9.92 -4.61 2.91
N ILE A 126 11.15 -4.76 3.41
CA ILE A 126 12.20 -3.76 3.27
C ILE A 126 13.44 -4.41 2.64
N ASN A 127 13.91 -3.85 1.54
CA ASN A 127 15.17 -4.19 0.92
C ASN A 127 16.24 -3.19 1.38
N ALA A 128 17.33 -3.69 1.96
CA ALA A 128 18.44 -2.87 2.43
C ALA A 128 19.78 -3.46 2.00
N ASN A 129 20.75 -2.60 1.73
CA ASN A 129 22.10 -3.01 1.38
C ASN A 129 22.89 -3.36 2.65
N PRO A 130 23.46 -4.56 2.79
CA PRO A 130 24.24 -4.92 3.98
C PRO A 130 25.55 -4.12 4.11
N ALA A 131 26.04 -3.51 3.03
CA ALA A 131 27.19 -2.59 3.09
C ALA A 131 26.84 -1.26 3.79
N GLN A 132 25.56 -0.88 3.82
CA GLN A 132 25.04 0.32 4.46
C GLN A 132 23.80 -0.03 5.30
N PRO A 133 23.98 -0.73 6.44
CA PRO A 133 22.87 -1.21 7.24
C PRO A 133 22.10 -0.03 7.88
N PRO A 134 20.76 0.04 7.71
CA PRO A 134 19.95 1.17 8.16
C PRO A 134 19.71 1.12 9.67
N LEU A 135 20.54 1.81 10.47
CA LEU A 135 20.44 1.79 11.92
C LEU A 135 19.11 2.38 12.42
N THR A 136 18.59 3.41 11.75
CA THR A 136 17.32 4.06 12.12
C THR A 136 16.17 3.06 12.10
N LEU A 137 16.18 2.18 11.10
CA LEU A 137 15.18 1.13 10.93
C LEU A 137 15.23 0.10 12.06
N LEU A 138 16.43 -0.28 12.54
CA LEU A 138 16.56 -1.23 13.64
C LEU A 138 16.01 -0.65 14.95
N VAL A 139 16.23 0.65 15.19
CA VAL A 139 15.66 1.35 16.35
C VAL A 139 14.13 1.40 16.25
N LEU A 140 13.59 1.79 15.10
CA LEU A 140 12.15 1.85 14.86
C LEU A 140 11.50 0.47 14.96
N HIS A 141 12.15 -0.58 14.48
CA HIS A 141 11.69 -1.96 14.62
C HIS A 141 11.57 -2.34 16.10
N ALA A 142 12.59 -2.07 16.91
CA ALA A 142 12.55 -2.35 18.35
C ALA A 142 11.40 -1.61 19.04
N MET A 143 11.13 -0.36 18.66
CA MET A 143 9.98 0.41 19.17
C MET A 143 8.65 -0.19 18.70
N LEU A 144 8.55 -0.66 17.45
CA LEU A 144 7.35 -1.30 16.93
C LEU A 144 7.04 -2.61 17.67
N CYS A 145 8.07 -3.39 18.01
CA CYS A 145 7.93 -4.62 18.80
C CYS A 145 7.39 -4.36 20.22
N GLN A 146 7.59 -3.16 20.78
CA GLN A 146 7.02 -2.80 22.10
C GLN A 146 5.52 -2.50 22.03
N ARG A 147 5.02 -2.10 20.86
CA ARG A 147 3.64 -1.63 20.65
C ARG A 147 2.75 -2.65 19.95
N TYR A 148 3.30 -3.39 19.00
CA TYR A 148 2.58 -4.31 18.13
C TYR A 148 3.12 -5.74 18.26
N ARG A 149 2.25 -6.71 18.01
CA ARG A 149 2.68 -8.11 17.85
C ARG A 149 3.32 -8.28 16.48
N MET A 150 4.65 -8.23 16.44
CA MET A 150 5.46 -8.24 15.23
C MET A 150 5.92 -9.64 14.84
N LEU A 151 5.71 -10.04 13.58
CA LEU A 151 6.38 -11.20 12.98
C LEU A 151 7.60 -10.71 12.20
N SER A 152 8.79 -10.94 12.72
CA SER A 152 10.05 -10.44 12.12
C SER A 152 10.78 -11.55 11.38
N ASN A 153 11.13 -11.30 10.11
CA ASN A 153 11.88 -12.24 9.27
C ASN A 153 13.06 -11.54 8.61
N ILE A 154 14.17 -12.26 8.44
CA ILE A 154 15.35 -11.80 7.71
C ILE A 154 15.61 -12.77 6.55
N HIS A 155 15.81 -12.23 5.36
CA HIS A 155 16.19 -12.97 4.17
C HIS A 155 17.43 -12.35 3.52
N VAL A 156 18.15 -13.17 2.75
CA VAL A 156 19.28 -12.71 1.94
C VAL A 156 18.92 -12.94 0.48
N HIS A 157 19.00 -11.89 -0.32
CA HIS A 157 18.78 -11.95 -1.77
C HIS A 157 20.06 -12.41 -2.48
N SER A 158 19.90 -13.11 -3.62
CA SER A 158 21.02 -13.66 -4.40
C SER A 158 22.00 -12.62 -4.95
N SER A 159 21.64 -11.33 -4.95
CA SER A 159 22.54 -10.25 -5.35
C SER A 159 23.62 -9.93 -4.31
N VAL A 160 23.55 -10.50 -3.11
CA VAL A 160 24.58 -10.40 -2.08
C VAL A 160 25.14 -11.79 -1.81
N SER A 161 26.46 -11.93 -1.86
CA SER A 161 27.15 -13.20 -1.60
C SER A 161 27.28 -13.51 -0.11
N GLU A 162 27.66 -12.51 0.70
CA GLU A 162 27.90 -12.68 2.13
C GLU A 162 27.28 -11.55 2.94
N VAL A 163 26.63 -11.91 4.05
CA VAL A 163 26.06 -10.98 5.01
C VAL A 163 26.63 -11.30 6.40
N PRO A 164 27.21 -10.31 7.10
CA PRO A 164 27.73 -10.52 8.46
C PRO A 164 26.70 -11.14 9.40
N ALA A 165 27.13 -12.10 10.24
CA ALA A 165 26.22 -12.84 11.14
C ALA A 165 25.38 -11.93 12.05
N ARG A 166 25.94 -10.79 12.50
CA ARG A 166 25.20 -9.79 13.30
C ARG A 166 24.01 -9.19 12.57
N LEU A 167 24.10 -9.03 11.25
CA LEU A 167 23.02 -8.54 10.40
C LEU A 167 21.97 -9.63 10.11
N LEU A 168 22.36 -10.91 10.15
CA LEU A 168 21.42 -12.02 10.05
C LEU A 168 20.57 -12.22 11.30
N SER A 169 21.01 -11.68 12.45
CA SER A 169 20.30 -11.75 13.74
C SER A 169 19.85 -10.37 14.25
N CYS A 170 19.82 -9.34 13.41
CA CYS A 170 19.62 -7.95 13.86
C CYS A 170 18.21 -7.63 14.36
N LEU A 171 17.21 -8.43 13.98
CA LEU A 171 15.81 -8.27 14.41
C LEU A 171 15.45 -9.15 15.63
N GLY A 172 16.43 -9.82 16.23
CA GLY A 172 16.23 -10.71 17.39
C GLY A 172 15.93 -12.17 17.02
N VAL A 173 15.39 -12.91 17.99
CA VAL A 173 15.10 -14.35 17.84
C VAL A 173 13.84 -14.53 17.00
N ASN A 174 13.94 -15.29 15.91
CA ASN A 174 12.79 -15.68 15.11
C ASN A 174 11.83 -16.54 15.95
N HIS A 175 10.57 -16.13 16.05
CA HIS A 175 9.55 -16.94 16.70
C HIS A 175 9.28 -18.18 15.86
N ALA A 176 9.74 -19.34 16.33
CA ALA A 176 9.53 -20.64 15.68
C ALA A 176 8.03 -20.98 15.52
N ASP A 177 7.17 -20.38 16.34
CA ASP A 177 5.70 -20.49 16.28
C ASP A 177 5.05 -19.62 15.19
N SER A 178 5.70 -19.53 14.02
CA SER A 178 5.25 -18.76 12.83
C SER A 178 3.94 -19.28 12.21
N TYR A 179 3.45 -20.43 12.67
CA TYR A 179 2.32 -21.16 12.07
C TYR A 179 0.97 -20.46 12.19
N VAL A 180 0.82 -19.46 13.06
CA VAL A 180 -0.44 -18.71 13.20
C VAL A 180 -0.22 -17.23 12.88
N ARG A 181 -0.04 -16.91 11.59
CA ARG A 181 0.08 -15.54 11.07
C ARG A 181 -1.02 -14.59 11.59
N GLN A 182 -2.21 -15.12 11.86
CA GLN A 182 -3.37 -14.38 12.39
C GLN A 182 -3.17 -13.82 13.82
N ARG A 183 -2.12 -14.25 14.55
CA ARG A 183 -1.82 -13.72 15.90
C ARG A 183 -0.97 -12.46 15.88
N PHE A 184 -0.33 -12.17 14.75
CA PHE A 184 0.52 -11.01 14.55
C PHE A 184 -0.28 -9.88 13.89
N GLN A 185 0.03 -8.64 14.25
CA GLN A 185 -0.63 -7.45 13.71
C GLN A 185 0.13 -6.89 12.52
N LEU A 186 1.46 -7.02 12.56
CA LEU A 186 2.39 -6.52 11.56
C LEU A 186 3.41 -7.61 11.24
N GLY A 187 3.67 -7.81 9.95
CA GLY A 187 4.82 -8.57 9.47
C GLY A 187 5.95 -7.59 9.11
N PHE A 188 7.18 -7.94 9.44
CA PHE A 188 8.35 -7.13 9.17
C PHE A 188 9.44 -8.00 8.57
N THR A 189 9.61 -7.88 7.27
CA THR A 189 10.55 -8.69 6.50
C THR A 189 11.68 -7.81 6.01
N LEU A 190 12.88 -8.04 6.53
CA LEU A 190 14.11 -7.40 6.06
C LEU A 190 14.82 -8.32 5.07
N ILE A 191 15.07 -7.82 3.86
CA ILE A 191 15.77 -8.52 2.80
C ILE A 191 17.10 -7.81 2.57
N TRP A 192 18.20 -8.48 2.91
CA TRP A 192 19.53 -8.02 2.54
C TRP A 192 19.71 -8.19 1.04
N LYS A 193 19.79 -7.08 0.33
CA LYS A 193 19.83 -7.04 -1.14
C LYS A 193 20.75 -5.92 -1.58
N ASP A 194 21.53 -6.16 -2.63
CA ASP A 194 22.28 -5.09 -3.28
C ASP A 194 21.32 -4.12 -3.97
N VAL A 195 21.03 -3.02 -3.30
CA VAL A 195 20.18 -1.91 -3.77
C VAL A 195 20.91 -0.59 -3.52
N PRO A 196 20.78 0.41 -4.42
CA PRO A 196 21.47 1.69 -4.27
C PRO A 196 20.85 2.58 -3.18
N LYS A 197 19.56 2.40 -2.90
CA LYS A 197 18.83 3.07 -1.82
C LYS A 197 17.95 2.04 -1.12
N LEU A 198 17.70 2.26 0.17
CA LEU A 198 16.74 1.46 0.92
C LEU A 198 15.35 1.58 0.29
N GLN A 199 14.65 0.45 0.15
CA GLN A 199 13.33 0.39 -0.47
C GLN A 199 12.35 -0.36 0.42
N MET A 200 11.15 0.17 0.63
CA MET A 200 10.08 -0.49 1.38
C MET A 200 8.83 -0.68 0.51
N LYS A 201 8.14 -1.80 0.72
CA LYS A 201 6.80 -2.06 0.21
C LYS A 201 5.91 -2.51 1.36
N PHE A 202 4.73 -1.92 1.46
CA PHE A 202 3.73 -2.25 2.48
C PHE A 202 2.57 -3.11 1.91
N SER A 203 2.29 -2.99 0.61
CA SER A 203 1.42 -3.91 -0.13
C SER A 203 2.04 -4.16 -1.50
N ILE A 204 2.49 -5.39 -1.74
CA ILE A 204 3.32 -5.72 -2.92
C ILE A 204 2.57 -5.51 -4.24
N GLN A 205 1.23 -5.64 -4.23
CA GLN A 205 0.42 -5.63 -5.45
C GLN A 205 0.01 -4.23 -5.92
N ASN A 206 -0.20 -3.29 -5.00
CA ASN A 206 -0.91 -2.04 -5.31
C ASN A 206 -0.10 -0.77 -4.99
N MET A 207 1.17 -0.90 -4.61
CA MET A 207 1.96 0.22 -4.09
C MET A 207 3.28 0.42 -4.84
N CYS A 208 3.59 1.69 -5.10
CA CYS A 208 4.93 2.14 -5.49
C CYS A 208 5.92 1.90 -4.34
N PRO A 209 7.14 1.36 -4.59
CA PRO A 209 8.15 1.27 -3.56
C PRO A 209 8.47 2.64 -2.95
N ILE A 210 8.50 2.74 -1.62
CA ILE A 210 9.01 3.92 -0.92
C ILE A 210 10.52 3.80 -0.86
N GLU A 211 11.23 4.78 -1.40
CA GLU A 211 12.69 4.81 -1.42
C GLU A 211 13.25 5.80 -0.39
N GLY A 212 14.42 5.45 0.15
CA GLY A 212 15.16 6.26 1.12
C GLY A 212 14.83 5.92 2.57
N GLU A 213 15.86 5.83 3.40
CA GLU A 213 15.71 5.51 4.83
C GLU A 213 14.89 6.56 5.58
N SER A 214 15.02 7.84 5.23
CA SER A 214 14.24 8.94 5.82
C SER A 214 12.74 8.77 5.62
N ASN A 215 12.31 8.45 4.40
CA ASN A 215 10.90 8.26 4.07
C ASN A 215 10.30 7.02 4.74
N VAL A 216 11.07 5.93 4.78
CA VAL A 216 10.68 4.72 5.50
C VAL A 216 10.59 4.99 7.01
N ALA A 217 11.53 5.76 7.57
CA ALA A 217 11.50 6.13 8.98
C ALA A 217 10.26 6.96 9.32
N ARG A 218 9.89 7.95 8.50
CA ARG A 218 8.64 8.71 8.65
C ARG A 218 7.41 7.81 8.66
N PHE A 219 7.34 6.86 7.72
CA PHE A 219 6.23 5.92 7.64
C PHE A 219 6.13 5.06 8.90
N LEU A 220 7.22 4.42 9.32
CA LEU A 220 7.24 3.55 10.50
C LEU A 220 6.96 4.35 11.78
N PHE A 221 7.46 5.58 11.89
CA PHE A 221 7.20 6.42 13.06
C PHE A 221 5.74 6.86 13.18
N ARG A 222 5.04 7.09 12.06
CA ARG A 222 3.58 7.33 12.05
C ARG A 222 2.77 6.16 12.58
N LEU A 223 3.32 4.93 12.59
CA LEU A 223 2.71 3.79 13.26
C LEU A 223 2.94 3.82 14.77
N LEU A 224 3.98 4.51 15.26
CA LEU A 224 4.35 4.53 16.69
C LEU A 224 3.68 5.65 17.46
N ALA A 225 3.46 6.80 16.84
CA ALA A 225 2.89 7.96 17.52
C ALA A 225 1.97 8.74 16.58
N PRO A 226 0.93 9.41 17.12
CA PRO A 226 0.16 10.39 16.35
C PRO A 226 1.10 11.44 15.79
N TYR A 227 0.97 11.72 14.50
CA TYR A 227 1.72 12.80 13.87
C TYR A 227 1.19 14.15 14.37
N PRO A 228 2.05 15.18 14.52
CA PRO A 228 1.59 16.51 14.92
C PRO A 228 0.44 17.00 14.04
N SER A 229 -0.66 17.43 14.66
CA SER A 229 -1.78 18.04 13.94
C SER A 229 -1.46 19.46 13.47
N ASP A 230 -0.54 20.15 14.16
CA ASP A 230 -0.03 21.45 13.75
C ASP A 230 0.89 21.31 12.53
N PRO A 231 0.56 21.94 11.38
CA PRO A 231 1.38 21.86 10.17
C PRO A 231 2.78 22.44 10.34
N ALA A 232 2.97 23.45 11.22
CA ALA A 232 4.28 24.04 11.45
C ALA A 232 5.20 23.05 12.17
N LEU A 233 4.73 22.44 13.26
CA LEU A 233 5.47 21.41 13.98
C LEU A 233 5.72 20.16 13.13
N ALA A 234 4.73 19.71 12.35
CA ALA A 234 4.88 18.63 11.39
C ALA A 234 6.03 18.89 10.39
N THR A 235 6.04 20.09 9.79
CA THR A 235 7.08 20.49 8.83
C THR A 235 8.46 20.59 9.50
N LEU A 236 8.51 21.05 10.75
CA LEU A 236 9.76 21.11 11.51
C LEU A 236 10.34 19.71 11.74
N VAL A 237 9.51 18.74 12.12
CA VAL A 237 9.93 17.33 12.28
C VAL A 237 10.47 16.78 10.97
N ASP A 238 9.76 16.98 9.86
CA ASP A 238 10.21 16.53 8.54
C ASP A 238 11.52 17.19 8.12
N SER A 239 11.69 18.48 8.38
CA SER A 239 12.93 19.23 8.11
C SER A 239 14.12 18.71 8.92
N LEU A 240 13.91 18.35 10.19
CA LEU A 240 14.96 17.75 11.02
C LEU A 240 15.40 16.38 10.48
N VAL A 241 14.45 15.57 10.00
CA VAL A 241 14.76 14.29 9.35
C VAL A 241 15.59 14.54 8.08
N ASP A 242 15.20 15.47 7.22
CA ASP A 242 15.96 15.77 6.00
C ASP A 242 17.35 16.32 6.33
N THR A 243 17.48 17.17 7.34
CA THR A 243 18.77 17.70 7.81
C THR A 243 19.69 16.56 8.27
N ALA A 244 19.17 15.60 9.03
CA ALA A 244 19.95 14.47 9.51
C ALA A 244 20.45 13.56 8.37
N PHE A 245 19.60 13.29 7.38
CA PHE A 245 19.93 12.35 6.29
C PHE A 245 20.69 12.98 5.13
N PHE A 246 20.47 14.25 4.81
CA PHE A 246 21.10 14.89 3.65
C PHE A 246 22.26 15.81 4.01
N GLN A 247 22.31 16.37 5.22
CA GLN A 247 23.42 17.23 5.62
C GLN A 247 24.37 16.45 6.53
N LEU A 248 23.88 15.91 7.65
CA LEU A 248 24.75 15.30 8.65
C LEU A 248 25.33 13.94 8.21
N ALA A 249 24.56 13.13 7.49
CA ALA A 249 25.01 11.80 7.06
C ALA A 249 25.95 11.85 5.84
N GLU A 250 25.77 12.82 4.94
CA GLU A 250 26.63 13.01 3.76
C GLU A 250 27.95 13.69 4.10
N ASP A 251 27.98 14.57 5.11
CA ASP A 251 29.19 15.28 5.56
C ASP A 251 30.24 14.40 6.28
N ARG A 252 30.09 13.07 6.26
CA ARG A 252 31.09 12.17 6.86
C ARG A 252 32.32 12.12 5.93
N PRO A 253 33.46 12.75 6.26
CA PRO A 253 34.64 12.74 5.40
C PRO A 253 35.35 11.40 5.60
N GLY A 254 34.96 10.41 4.80
CA GLY A 254 35.45 9.04 4.90
C GLY A 254 35.96 8.43 3.60
N HIS A 255 35.87 9.14 2.46
CA HIS A 255 36.57 8.76 1.24
C HIS A 255 37.87 9.55 1.10
N LEU A 256 38.84 9.20 1.96
CA LEU A 256 40.24 9.32 1.56
C LEU A 256 40.42 8.37 0.38
N HIS A 257 40.65 8.95 -0.80
CA HIS A 257 41.32 8.26 -1.89
C HIS A 257 42.62 7.66 -1.36
N SER A 258 42.64 6.34 -1.15
CA SER A 258 43.91 5.61 -1.12
C SER A 258 44.44 5.58 -2.54
N SER A 259 45.64 6.11 -2.69
CA SER A 259 46.49 6.13 -3.88
C SER A 259 46.68 4.76 -4.54
#